data_AF-A0A8T7ISQ4-F1
#
_entry.id   AF-A0A8T7ISQ4-F1
#
_cell.length_a   1.000
_cell.length_b   1.000
_cell.length_c   1.000
_cell.angle_alpha   90.00
_cell.angle_beta   90.00
_cell.angle_gamma   90.00
#
_symmetry.space_group_name_H-M   'P 1'
#
loop_
_entity.id
_entity.type
_entity.pdbx_description
1 polymer ?
#
loop_
_entity_poly.entity_id
_entity_poly.type
_entity_poly.pdbx_seq_one_letter_code
_entity_poly.pdbx_strand_id
1 'polypeptide(L)'
;MLVIRPVRTDDVSDLLVLAKKAGQGLTSLPADEQALEAKARRSVESFEREEPHPDDYFLLVMEDTNKRKVVGTAAVYGQTGTRQAFYAYRIMSVTHHSHSLDKQVRSEVLHLSNDYTDCAEVGTLFLDPDYRGNGHWLSRSRYLLMAKFPKRFQPNVIAEMRGWVDDQGISPFWEAIGRQFFEMSFAEADHLCGIGSNLFITELMPKYPIYTCLLPKEARDVIG
;
A
#
# COMPACT_ATOMS: atom_id res chain seq x y z
N MET A 1 20.95 -1.86 21.13
CA MET A 1 21.26 -0.90 20.04
C MET A 1 20.21 -1.12 18.95
N LEU A 2 19.84 -0.10 18.18
CA LEU A 2 18.93 -0.27 17.05
C LEU A 2 19.72 -0.49 15.76
N VAL A 3 19.39 -1.53 15.00
CA VAL A 3 20.04 -1.85 13.72
C VAL A 3 18.97 -2.07 12.66
N ILE A 4 19.18 -1.54 11.46
CA ILE A 4 18.34 -1.85 10.29
C ILE A 4 19.06 -2.91 9.46
N ARG A 5 18.36 -3.98 9.13
CA ARG A 5 18.89 -5.10 8.33
C ARG A 5 17.80 -5.71 7.44
N PRO A 6 18.17 -6.53 6.44
CA PRO A 6 17.23 -7.41 5.77
C PRO A 6 16.47 -8.29 6.77
N VAL A 7 15.21 -8.57 6.45
CA VAL A 7 14.40 -9.56 7.15
C VAL A 7 15.01 -10.96 7.03
N ARG A 8 14.77 -11.78 8.05
CA ARG A 8 15.09 -13.21 8.08
C ARG A 8 13.79 -14.00 8.28
N THR A 9 13.80 -15.28 7.91
CA THR A 9 12.66 -16.18 8.12
C THR A 9 12.24 -16.26 9.59
N ASP A 10 13.19 -16.20 10.51
CA ASP A 10 12.93 -16.31 11.95
C ASP A 10 12.29 -15.04 12.54
N ASP A 11 12.23 -13.93 11.78
CA ASP A 11 11.60 -12.69 12.24
C ASP A 11 10.05 -12.72 12.13
N VAL A 12 9.46 -13.75 11.49
CA VAL A 12 8.02 -13.81 11.17
C VAL A 12 7.14 -13.65 12.42
N SER A 13 7.56 -14.23 13.54
CA SER A 13 6.83 -14.10 14.82
C SER A 13 6.74 -12.65 15.30
N ASP A 14 7.83 -11.88 15.23
CA ASP A 14 7.85 -10.46 15.58
C ASP A 14 7.09 -9.61 14.53
N LEU A 15 7.20 -9.95 13.24
CA LEU A 15 6.42 -9.30 12.18
C LEU A 15 4.92 -9.44 12.43
N LEU A 16 4.46 -10.61 12.87
CA LEU A 16 3.05 -10.85 13.20
C LEU A 16 2.60 -9.99 14.39
N VAL A 17 3.45 -9.80 15.39
CA VAL A 17 3.17 -8.89 16.51
C VAL A 17 3.05 -7.45 16.01
N LEU A 18 3.94 -6.99 15.13
CA LEU A 18 3.87 -5.66 14.53
C LEU A 18 2.63 -5.48 13.65
N ALA A 19 2.28 -6.48 12.83
CA ALA A 19 1.09 -6.46 11.98
C ALA A 19 -0.20 -6.30 12.81
N LYS A 20 -0.32 -7.05 13.92
CA LYS A 20 -1.45 -6.90 14.84
C LYS A 20 -1.52 -5.51 15.46
N LYS A 21 -0.38 -4.88 15.75
CA LYS A 21 -0.32 -3.49 16.25
C LYS A 21 -0.66 -2.46 15.18
N ALA A 22 -0.36 -2.72 13.91
CA ALA A 22 -0.64 -1.81 12.80
C ALA A 22 -2.14 -1.68 12.48
N GLY A 23 -2.93 -2.71 12.80
CA GLY A 23 -4.37 -2.73 12.56
C GLY A 23 -4.75 -2.80 11.07
N GLN A 24 -6.02 -2.56 10.76
CA GLN A 24 -6.61 -2.69 9.42
C GLN A 24 -6.24 -1.55 8.47
N GLY A 25 -6.04 -1.83 7.18
CA GLY A 25 -5.72 -0.85 6.13
C GLY A 25 -4.25 -0.79 5.75
N LEU A 26 -3.43 -1.73 6.22
CA LEU A 26 -2.00 -1.84 5.87
C LEU A 26 -1.78 -3.25 5.32
N THR A 27 -2.41 -3.52 4.18
CA THR A 27 -2.37 -4.80 3.45
C THR A 27 -0.93 -5.26 3.15
N SER A 28 0.02 -4.33 3.10
CA SER A 28 1.43 -4.66 2.89
C SER A 28 2.09 -5.35 4.10
N LEU A 29 1.52 -5.22 5.31
CA LEU A 29 1.91 -5.89 6.56
C LEU A 29 0.69 -6.61 7.19
N PRO A 30 0.22 -7.72 6.60
CA PRO A 30 -1.01 -8.39 7.04
C PRO A 30 -0.80 -9.11 8.38
N ALA A 31 -1.84 -9.16 9.21
CA ALA A 31 -1.85 -9.96 10.45
C ALA A 31 -2.10 -11.45 10.18
N ASP A 32 -1.36 -12.01 9.22
CA ASP A 32 -1.46 -13.38 8.75
C ASP A 32 -0.07 -14.02 8.65
N GLU A 33 0.15 -15.14 9.34
CA GLU A 33 1.46 -15.76 9.49
C GLU A 33 1.99 -16.31 8.16
N GLN A 34 1.13 -16.97 7.37
CA GLN A 34 1.52 -17.57 6.09
C GLN A 34 1.89 -16.49 5.06
N ALA A 35 1.12 -15.41 5.01
CA ALA A 35 1.40 -14.27 4.15
C ALA A 35 2.72 -13.57 4.53
N LEU A 36 2.99 -13.42 5.83
CA LEU A 36 4.25 -12.86 6.33
C LEU A 36 5.45 -13.77 6.03
N GLU A 37 5.31 -15.09 6.22
CA GLU A 37 6.34 -16.06 5.86
C GLU A 37 6.66 -16.00 4.36
N ALA A 38 5.63 -15.97 3.50
CA ALA A 38 5.81 -15.83 2.06
C ALA A 38 6.52 -14.53 1.67
N LYS A 39 6.17 -13.40 2.31
CA LYS A 39 6.83 -12.09 2.12
C LYS A 39 8.28 -12.12 2.60
N ALA A 40 8.57 -12.71 3.76
CA ALA A 40 9.92 -12.82 4.30
C ALA A 40 10.81 -13.66 3.36
N ARG A 41 10.33 -14.84 2.93
CA ARG A 41 11.03 -15.70 1.97
C ARG A 41 11.30 -14.98 0.65
N ARG A 42 10.28 -14.34 0.06
CA ARG A 42 10.43 -13.54 -1.17
C ARG A 42 11.49 -12.46 -1.01
N SER A 43 11.57 -11.84 0.17
CA SER A 43 12.59 -10.84 0.44
C SER A 43 13.98 -11.41 0.55
N VAL A 44 14.15 -12.55 1.23
CA VAL A 44 15.44 -13.24 1.31
C VAL A 44 15.94 -13.59 -0.10
N GLU A 45 15.08 -14.21 -0.92
CA GLU A 45 15.40 -14.53 -2.32
C GLU A 45 15.78 -13.26 -3.13
N SER A 46 15.09 -12.14 -2.91
CA SER A 46 15.39 -10.89 -3.62
C SER A 46 16.76 -10.33 -3.24
N PHE A 47 17.16 -10.42 -1.97
CA PHE A 47 18.49 -10.00 -1.52
C PHE A 47 19.62 -10.92 -2.02
N GLU A 48 19.34 -12.19 -2.31
CA GLU A 48 20.31 -13.15 -2.85
C GLU A 48 20.55 -13.00 -4.35
N ARG A 49 19.60 -12.44 -5.11
CA ARG A 49 19.75 -12.18 -6.55
C ARG A 49 20.76 -11.06 -6.79
N GLU A 50 21.54 -11.20 -7.85
CA GLU A 50 22.42 -10.13 -8.35
C GLU A 50 21.69 -9.22 -9.36
N GLU A 51 20.89 -9.82 -10.24
CA GLU A 51 20.17 -9.13 -11.31
C GLU A 51 18.74 -8.74 -10.90
N PRO A 52 18.15 -7.71 -11.53
CA PRO A 52 16.76 -7.30 -11.30
C PRO A 52 15.77 -8.41 -11.68
N HIS A 53 14.72 -8.56 -10.87
CA HIS A 53 13.64 -9.51 -11.15
C HIS A 53 12.26 -8.84 -10.95
N PRO A 54 11.23 -9.15 -11.77
CA PRO A 54 9.89 -8.57 -11.63
C PRO A 54 9.25 -8.80 -10.24
N ASP A 55 9.66 -9.86 -9.55
CA ASP A 55 9.22 -10.17 -8.19
C ASP A 55 10.13 -9.61 -7.09
N ASP A 56 11.09 -8.74 -7.40
CA ASP A 56 11.94 -8.17 -6.36
C ASP A 56 11.13 -7.39 -5.32
N TYR A 57 11.30 -7.79 -4.05
CA TYR A 57 10.68 -7.18 -2.87
C TYR A 57 11.69 -7.20 -1.74
N PHE A 58 12.05 -6.05 -1.20
CA PHE A 58 13.09 -5.93 -0.19
C PHE A 58 12.48 -5.44 1.12
N LEU A 59 12.27 -6.35 2.06
CA LEU A 59 11.80 -6.05 3.41
C LEU A 59 12.99 -5.86 4.35
N LEU A 60 13.06 -4.66 4.91
CA LEU A 60 13.98 -4.28 5.98
C LEU A 60 13.26 -4.28 7.31
N VAL A 61 13.97 -4.66 8.36
CA VAL A 61 13.51 -4.65 9.74
C VAL A 61 14.43 -3.80 10.61
N MET A 62 13.86 -3.12 11.59
CA MET A 62 14.60 -2.52 12.70
C MET A 62 14.61 -3.50 13.86
N GLU A 63 15.80 -3.94 14.28
CA GLU A 63 16.00 -4.82 15.41
C GLU A 63 16.53 -4.04 16.62
N ASP A 64 15.94 -4.23 17.79
CA ASP A 64 16.58 -3.92 19.06
C ASP A 64 17.47 -5.11 19.47
N THR A 65 18.79 -4.95 19.28
CA THR A 65 19.77 -6.01 19.55
C THR A 65 19.89 -6.37 21.03
N ASN A 66 19.44 -5.49 21.94
CA ASN A 66 19.48 -5.78 23.38
C ASN A 66 18.36 -6.75 23.75
N LYS A 67 17.20 -6.62 23.09
CA LYS A 67 16.02 -7.47 23.27
C LYS A 67 15.96 -8.61 22.27
N ARG A 68 16.81 -8.58 21.22
CA ARG A 68 16.78 -9.47 20.06
C ARG A 68 15.39 -9.55 19.44
N LYS A 69 14.81 -8.38 19.21
CA LYS A 69 13.42 -8.24 18.78
C LYS A 69 13.31 -7.30 17.59
N VAL A 70 12.52 -7.67 16.59
CA VAL A 70 12.12 -6.77 15.50
C VAL A 70 11.02 -5.82 16.00
N VAL A 71 11.25 -4.52 15.80
CA VAL A 71 10.44 -3.43 16.36
C VAL A 71 9.93 -2.46 15.29
N GLY A 72 10.29 -2.68 14.03
CA GLY A 72 9.75 -1.91 12.92
C GLY A 72 10.10 -2.54 11.57
N THR A 73 9.38 -2.13 10.54
CA THR A 73 9.46 -2.64 9.17
C THR A 73 9.53 -1.49 8.19
N ALA A 74 10.15 -1.72 7.04
CA ALA A 74 10.10 -0.85 5.87
C ALA A 74 10.42 -1.69 4.63
N ALA A 75 9.69 -1.51 3.53
CA ALA A 75 9.93 -2.29 2.32
C ALA A 75 10.06 -1.45 1.06
N VAL A 76 10.68 -2.04 0.04
CA VAL A 76 10.74 -1.52 -1.32
C VAL A 76 10.36 -2.62 -2.30
N TYR A 77 9.38 -2.37 -3.15
CA TYR A 77 9.09 -3.20 -4.31
C TYR A 77 9.93 -2.71 -5.48
N GLY A 78 10.63 -3.62 -6.16
CA GLY A 78 11.46 -3.28 -7.32
C GLY A 78 10.63 -2.74 -8.48
N GLN A 79 9.44 -3.31 -8.66
CA GLN A 79 8.49 -2.98 -9.71
C GLN A 79 7.06 -3.30 -9.26
N THR A 80 6.14 -2.37 -9.49
CA THR A 80 4.69 -2.52 -9.33
C THR A 80 4.07 -3.11 -10.60
N GLY A 81 2.90 -3.75 -10.46
CA GLY A 81 2.15 -4.23 -11.62
C GLY A 81 2.58 -5.60 -12.17
N THR A 82 3.58 -6.26 -11.58
CA THR A 82 4.22 -7.46 -12.17
C THR A 82 3.39 -8.73 -12.05
N ARG A 83 2.75 -8.97 -10.90
CA ARG A 83 1.84 -10.10 -10.68
C ARG A 83 0.38 -9.74 -10.94
N GLN A 84 0.03 -8.50 -10.66
CA GLN A 84 -1.30 -7.95 -10.84
C GLN A 84 -1.20 -6.46 -11.07
N ALA A 85 -2.11 -5.91 -11.87
CA ALA A 85 -2.22 -4.48 -12.11
C ALA A 85 -2.32 -3.69 -10.79
N PHE A 86 -1.54 -2.62 -10.70
CA PHE A 86 -1.61 -1.65 -9.63
C PHE A 86 -2.73 -0.66 -9.94
N TYR A 87 -3.87 -0.76 -9.26
CA TYR A 87 -5.01 0.12 -9.52
C TYR A 87 -5.01 1.35 -8.62
N ALA A 88 -5.35 2.50 -9.20
CA ALA A 88 -5.59 3.73 -8.47
C ALA A 88 -6.71 4.54 -9.15
N TYR A 89 -7.42 5.34 -8.37
CA TYR A 89 -8.31 6.35 -8.93
C TYR A 89 -7.51 7.62 -9.25
N ARG A 90 -7.49 7.99 -10.54
CA ARG A 90 -7.01 9.30 -10.99
C ARG A 90 -8.15 10.32 -10.82
N ILE A 91 -7.90 11.38 -10.07
CA ILE A 91 -8.82 12.52 -9.96
C ILE A 91 -8.66 13.38 -11.21
N MET A 92 -9.75 13.58 -11.95
CA MET A 92 -9.76 14.39 -13.17
C MET A 92 -10.82 15.49 -13.09
N SER A 93 -10.48 16.70 -13.55
CA SER A 93 -11.46 17.77 -13.76
C SER A 93 -12.16 17.57 -15.10
N VAL A 94 -13.50 17.66 -15.10
CA VAL A 94 -14.33 17.71 -16.31
C VAL A 94 -15.11 19.02 -16.33
N THR A 95 -15.22 19.63 -17.51
CA THR A 95 -15.97 20.88 -17.69
C THR A 95 -17.06 20.66 -18.72
N HIS A 96 -18.29 20.97 -18.35
CA HIS A 96 -19.46 20.92 -19.20
C HIS A 96 -19.87 22.33 -19.59
N HIS A 97 -20.11 22.56 -20.87
CA HIS A 97 -20.63 23.81 -21.40
C HIS A 97 -22.03 23.61 -21.95
N SER A 98 -22.97 24.44 -21.50
CA SER A 98 -24.32 24.52 -22.05
C SER A 98 -24.49 25.86 -22.75
N HIS A 99 -24.42 25.86 -24.08
CA HIS A 99 -24.61 27.07 -24.88
C HIS A 99 -26.03 27.62 -24.78
N SER A 100 -27.04 26.75 -24.67
CA SER A 100 -28.45 27.17 -24.54
C SER A 100 -28.76 27.86 -23.21
N LEU A 101 -28.00 27.54 -22.15
CA LEU A 101 -28.16 28.14 -20.83
C LEU A 101 -27.09 29.19 -20.51
N ASP A 102 -26.14 29.42 -21.42
CA ASP A 102 -24.91 30.20 -21.18
C ASP A 102 -24.24 29.85 -19.85
N LYS A 103 -24.06 28.54 -19.60
CA LYS A 103 -23.51 28.01 -18.35
C LYS A 103 -22.30 27.13 -18.58
N GLN A 104 -21.34 27.26 -17.68
CA GLN A 104 -20.21 26.36 -17.53
C GLN A 104 -20.26 25.71 -16.15
N VAL A 105 -20.16 24.39 -16.10
CA VAL A 105 -20.12 23.62 -14.84
C VAL A 105 -18.85 22.79 -14.82
N ARG A 106 -18.05 22.96 -13.76
CA ARG A 106 -16.84 22.16 -13.52
C ARG A 106 -17.12 21.14 -12.43
N SER A 107 -16.75 19.89 -12.69
CA SER A 107 -16.87 18.79 -11.74
C SER A 107 -15.58 17.98 -11.70
N GLU A 108 -15.41 17.16 -10.67
CA GLU A 108 -14.31 16.21 -10.56
C GLU A 108 -14.83 14.78 -10.67
N VAL A 109 -14.08 13.92 -11.34
CA VAL A 109 -14.36 12.49 -11.49
C VAL A 109 -13.20 11.65 -11.01
N LEU A 110 -13.51 10.49 -10.46
CA LEU A 110 -12.57 9.42 -10.14
C LEU A 110 -12.53 8.46 -11.34
N HIS A 111 -11.41 8.40 -12.02
CA HIS A 111 -11.19 7.49 -13.14
C HIS A 111 -10.29 6.35 -12.71
N LEU A 112 -10.77 5.10 -12.78
CA LEU A 112 -9.94 3.95 -12.47
C LEU A 112 -8.78 3.86 -13.48
N SER A 113 -7.57 3.68 -12.98
CA SER A 113 -6.35 3.70 -13.78
C SER A 113 -5.34 2.70 -13.24
N ASN A 114 -4.36 2.36 -14.06
CA ASN A 114 -3.21 1.54 -13.69
C ASN A 114 -1.89 2.23 -14.06
N ASP A 115 -1.88 3.57 -14.00
CA ASP A 115 -0.80 4.42 -14.49
C ASP A 115 0.53 4.21 -13.75
N TYR A 116 0.46 3.70 -12.53
CA TYR A 116 1.62 3.42 -11.68
C TYR A 116 2.16 2.01 -11.86
N THR A 117 1.84 1.35 -12.97
CA THR A 117 2.57 0.15 -13.42
C THR A 117 4.02 0.53 -13.74
N ASP A 118 4.96 -0.39 -13.52
CA ASP A 118 6.38 -0.19 -13.78
C ASP A 118 7.02 0.95 -12.96
N CYS A 119 6.50 1.19 -11.75
CA CYS A 119 7.11 2.07 -10.75
C CYS A 119 7.80 1.23 -9.66
N ALA A 120 8.75 1.82 -8.94
CA ALA A 120 9.19 1.27 -7.66
C ALA A 120 8.23 1.79 -6.59
N GLU A 121 8.00 1.01 -5.54
CA GLU A 121 7.08 1.41 -4.47
C GLU A 121 7.79 1.28 -3.13
N VAL A 122 7.71 2.33 -2.30
CA VAL A 122 8.13 2.27 -0.91
C VAL A 122 6.91 2.08 -0.02
N GLY A 123 6.92 1.01 0.77
CA GLY A 123 5.75 0.60 1.55
C GLY A 123 6.13 -0.06 2.87
N THR A 124 5.15 -0.71 3.51
CA THR A 124 5.34 -1.54 4.72
C THR A 124 6.08 -0.81 5.85
N LEU A 125 5.90 0.51 5.93
CA LEU A 125 6.54 1.33 6.95
C LEU A 125 5.71 1.29 8.22
N PHE A 126 6.21 0.59 9.23
CA PHE A 126 5.58 0.55 10.55
C PHE A 126 6.66 0.52 11.62
N LEU A 127 6.37 1.16 12.76
CA LEU A 127 7.27 1.18 13.90
C LEU A 127 6.43 1.00 15.16
N ASP A 128 6.87 0.09 16.02
CA ASP A 128 6.25 -0.13 17.32
C ASP A 128 6.15 1.20 18.09
N PRO A 129 4.98 1.56 18.66
CA PRO A 129 4.78 2.80 19.39
C PRO A 129 5.85 3.08 20.46
N ASP A 130 6.39 2.04 21.10
CA ASP A 130 7.43 2.15 22.13
C ASP A 130 8.78 2.65 21.58
N TYR A 131 8.96 2.65 20.25
CA TYR A 131 10.19 3.05 19.56
C TYR A 131 10.01 4.32 18.71
N ARG A 132 8.89 5.04 18.88
CA ARG A 132 8.62 6.32 18.20
C ARG A 132 9.81 7.29 18.28
N GLY A 133 9.98 8.07 17.23
CA GLY A 133 11.16 8.93 17.02
C GLY A 133 12.20 8.30 16.08
N ASN A 134 12.22 6.98 15.93
CA ASN A 134 13.18 6.28 15.06
C ASN A 134 12.69 6.02 13.62
N GLY A 135 11.45 6.38 13.30
CA GLY A 135 10.83 6.04 12.01
C GLY A 135 11.51 6.67 10.79
N HIS A 136 12.19 7.80 10.98
CA HIS A 136 12.95 8.46 9.90
C HIS A 136 14.13 7.61 9.42
N TRP A 137 14.75 6.80 10.29
CA TRP A 137 15.82 5.87 9.89
C TRP A 137 15.29 4.75 9.01
N LEU A 138 14.16 4.13 9.38
CA LEU A 138 13.47 3.12 8.57
C LEU A 138 12.98 3.69 7.23
N SER A 139 12.43 4.91 7.25
CA SER A 139 11.97 5.53 6.01
C SER A 139 13.13 5.78 5.03
N ARG A 140 14.25 6.32 5.54
CA ARG A 140 15.45 6.66 4.74
C ARG A 140 16.25 5.43 4.29
N SER A 141 16.25 4.34 5.06
CA SER A 141 16.98 3.12 4.69
C SER A 141 16.52 2.52 3.35
N ARG A 142 15.23 2.65 3.04
CA ARG A 142 14.66 2.29 1.73
C ARG A 142 15.34 3.02 0.57
N TYR A 143 15.48 4.34 0.69
CA TYR A 143 16.15 5.14 -0.33
C TYR A 143 17.66 4.91 -0.38
N LEU A 144 18.30 4.61 0.76
CA LEU A 144 19.72 4.20 0.78
C LEU A 144 19.92 2.86 0.06
N LEU A 145 19.01 1.90 0.24
CA LEU A 145 19.03 0.63 -0.50
C LEU A 145 18.89 0.88 -2.01
N MET A 146 17.93 1.73 -2.42
CA MET A 146 17.74 2.10 -3.81
C MET A 146 18.97 2.81 -4.41
N ALA A 147 19.55 3.75 -3.67
CA ALA A 147 20.77 4.45 -4.09
C ALA A 147 21.98 3.53 -4.23
N LYS A 148 22.07 2.49 -3.39
CA LYS A 148 23.16 1.50 -3.45
C LYS A 148 23.02 0.56 -4.64
N PHE A 149 21.79 0.20 -5.01
CA PHE A 149 21.49 -0.76 -6.08
C PHE A 149 20.49 -0.20 -7.10
N PRO A 150 20.81 0.92 -7.79
CA PRO A 150 19.83 1.65 -8.59
C PRO A 150 19.24 0.83 -9.74
N LYS A 151 19.97 -0.17 -10.25
CA LYS A 151 19.48 -1.06 -11.32
C LYS A 151 18.37 -2.02 -10.87
N ARG A 152 18.21 -2.24 -9.57
CA ARG A 152 17.20 -3.16 -9.00
C ARG A 152 15.81 -2.54 -8.88
N PHE A 153 15.66 -1.24 -9.17
CA PHE A 153 14.43 -0.49 -8.96
C PHE A 153 14.07 0.31 -10.21
N GLN A 154 12.77 0.45 -10.47
CA GLN A 154 12.28 1.36 -11.48
C GLN A 154 12.57 2.84 -11.09
N PRO A 155 12.75 3.74 -12.09
CA PRO A 155 13.21 5.10 -11.84
C PRO A 155 12.16 6.00 -11.17
N ASN A 156 10.87 5.73 -11.41
CA ASN A 156 9.77 6.44 -10.75
C ASN A 156 9.41 5.74 -9.45
N VAL A 157 9.42 6.48 -8.34
CA VAL A 157 9.14 5.93 -7.01
C VAL A 157 7.83 6.48 -6.49
N ILE A 158 6.93 5.58 -6.10
CA ILE A 158 5.64 5.90 -5.52
C ILE A 158 5.55 5.41 -4.07
N ALA A 159 4.58 5.94 -3.34
CA ALA A 159 4.19 5.47 -2.02
C ALA A 159 2.67 5.57 -1.92
N GLU A 160 2.01 4.46 -1.57
CA GLU A 160 0.59 4.46 -1.24
C GLU A 160 0.43 4.68 0.26
N MET A 161 -0.33 5.72 0.61
CA MET A 161 -0.64 6.04 2.00
C MET A 161 -1.96 5.35 2.38
N ARG A 162 -2.02 4.82 3.60
CA ARG A 162 -3.26 4.25 4.14
C ARG A 162 -4.35 5.33 4.11
N GLY A 163 -5.48 5.00 3.49
CA GLY A 163 -6.68 5.84 3.47
C GLY A 163 -7.32 6.00 4.86
N TRP A 164 -8.19 6.98 5.00
CA TRP A 164 -8.86 7.24 6.28
C TRP A 164 -9.90 6.16 6.61
N VAL A 165 -9.88 5.75 7.87
CA VAL A 165 -10.84 4.83 8.50
C VAL A 165 -11.15 5.41 9.87
N ASP A 166 -12.41 5.35 10.28
CA ASP A 166 -12.82 5.80 11.62
C ASP A 166 -12.41 4.82 12.73
N ASP A 167 -12.69 5.20 13.98
CA ASP A 167 -12.38 4.39 15.16
C ASP A 167 -13.17 3.06 15.21
N GLN A 168 -14.22 2.93 14.41
CA GLN A 168 -15.04 1.72 14.28
C GLN A 168 -14.58 0.82 13.13
N GLY A 169 -13.54 1.22 12.37
CA GLY A 169 -13.04 0.45 11.24
C GLY A 169 -13.81 0.70 9.94
N ILE A 170 -14.63 1.75 9.86
CA ILE A 170 -15.44 2.08 8.69
C ILE A 170 -14.69 3.13 7.86
N SER A 171 -14.56 2.87 6.56
CA SER A 171 -14.06 3.85 5.59
C SER A 171 -15.24 4.45 4.81
N PRO A 172 -15.53 5.76 4.95
CA PRO A 172 -16.60 6.41 4.20
C PRO A 172 -16.42 6.29 2.68
N PHE A 173 -15.17 6.30 2.22
CA PHE A 173 -14.85 6.09 0.81
C PHE A 173 -15.20 4.66 0.35
N TRP A 174 -14.86 3.65 1.17
CA TRP A 174 -15.24 2.27 0.88
C TRP A 174 -16.75 2.08 0.84
N GLU A 175 -17.48 2.63 1.81
CA GLU A 175 -18.95 2.51 1.87
C GLU A 175 -19.63 3.16 0.67
N ALA A 176 -19.11 4.30 0.20
CA ALA A 176 -19.66 5.03 -0.94
C ALA A 176 -19.35 4.39 -2.30
N ILE A 177 -18.23 3.67 -2.43
CA ILE A 177 -17.79 3.09 -3.70
C ILE A 177 -17.59 1.58 -3.57
N GLY A 178 -16.53 1.14 -2.89
CA GLY A 178 -16.11 -0.26 -2.85
C GLY A 178 -17.25 -1.21 -2.48
N ARG A 179 -17.95 -0.95 -1.38
CA ARG A 179 -19.04 -1.80 -0.91
C ARG A 179 -20.19 -1.97 -1.92
N GLN A 180 -20.42 -0.98 -2.79
CA GLN A 180 -21.47 -1.03 -3.81
C GLN A 180 -21.14 -2.01 -4.95
N PHE A 181 -19.87 -2.36 -5.15
CA PHE A 181 -19.43 -3.27 -6.22
C PHE A 181 -18.96 -4.62 -5.70
N PHE A 182 -18.33 -4.64 -4.53
CA PHE A 182 -17.75 -5.85 -3.94
C PHE A 182 -18.70 -6.56 -2.96
N GLU A 183 -19.77 -5.89 -2.53
CA GLU A 183 -20.76 -6.39 -1.56
C GLU A 183 -20.14 -6.94 -0.25
N MET A 184 -18.98 -6.42 0.15
CA MET A 184 -18.24 -6.82 1.36
C MET A 184 -17.79 -5.60 2.17
N SER A 185 -17.52 -5.83 3.45
CA SER A 185 -16.97 -4.81 4.34
C SER A 185 -15.52 -4.46 3.98
N PHE A 186 -15.06 -3.29 4.43
CA PHE A 186 -13.67 -2.86 4.23
C PHE A 186 -12.69 -3.87 4.87
N ALA A 187 -12.99 -4.38 6.06
CA ALA A 187 -12.15 -5.33 6.76
C ALA A 187 -12.00 -6.66 6.02
N GLU A 188 -13.08 -7.17 5.40
CA GLU A 188 -13.02 -8.37 4.56
C GLU A 188 -12.15 -8.15 3.33
N ALA A 189 -12.34 -7.02 2.64
CA ALA A 189 -11.54 -6.65 1.47
C ALA A 189 -10.05 -6.46 1.83
N ASP A 190 -9.75 -5.76 2.92
CA ASP A 190 -8.39 -5.52 3.43
C ASP A 190 -7.69 -6.85 3.77
N HIS A 191 -8.40 -7.78 4.41
CA HIS A 191 -7.87 -9.11 4.72
C HIS A 191 -7.55 -9.92 3.45
N LEU A 192 -8.49 -10.00 2.51
CA LEU A 192 -8.29 -10.69 1.23
C LEU A 192 -7.08 -10.10 0.48
N CYS A 193 -6.97 -8.77 0.47
CA CYS A 193 -5.83 -8.11 -0.15
C CYS A 193 -4.51 -8.42 0.56
N GLY A 194 -4.52 -8.43 1.89
CA GLY A 194 -3.37 -8.72 2.73
C GLY A 194 -2.77 -10.11 2.48
N ILE A 195 -3.62 -11.12 2.25
CA ILE A 195 -3.18 -12.49 1.92
C ILE A 195 -2.85 -12.70 0.43
N GLY A 196 -2.93 -11.64 -0.38
CA GLY A 196 -2.60 -11.66 -1.80
C GLY A 196 -3.74 -12.10 -2.73
N SER A 197 -4.96 -12.22 -2.22
CA SER A 197 -6.15 -12.54 -3.01
C SER A 197 -6.76 -11.25 -3.56
N ASN A 198 -6.12 -10.65 -4.56
CA ASN A 198 -6.48 -9.32 -5.09
C ASN A 198 -7.28 -9.38 -6.41
N LEU A 199 -7.49 -10.57 -7.00
CA LEU A 199 -8.09 -10.72 -8.34
C LEU A 199 -9.48 -10.10 -8.45
N PHE A 200 -10.26 -10.20 -7.38
CA PHE A 200 -11.62 -9.68 -7.29
C PHE A 200 -11.71 -8.18 -7.63
N ILE A 201 -10.66 -7.40 -7.35
CA ILE A 201 -10.55 -5.98 -7.72
C ILE A 201 -10.68 -5.81 -9.24
N THR A 202 -9.94 -6.61 -10.01
CA THR A 202 -9.98 -6.55 -11.48
C THR A 202 -11.35 -6.98 -12.03
N GLU A 203 -11.98 -7.94 -11.36
CA GLU A 203 -13.23 -8.56 -11.83
C GLU A 203 -14.46 -7.70 -11.54
N LEU A 204 -14.45 -6.93 -10.45
CA LEU A 204 -15.64 -6.23 -9.93
C LEU A 204 -15.56 -4.70 -9.99
N MET A 205 -14.38 -4.08 -10.15
CA MET A 205 -14.30 -2.62 -10.15
C MET A 205 -15.05 -1.95 -11.33
N PRO A 206 -15.68 -0.79 -11.09
CA PRO A 206 -16.34 -0.03 -12.14
C PRO A 206 -15.35 0.55 -13.14
N LYS A 207 -15.62 0.36 -14.44
CA LYS A 207 -14.77 0.83 -15.53
C LYS A 207 -15.01 2.29 -15.93
N TYR A 208 -16.15 2.86 -15.54
CA TYR A 208 -16.53 4.22 -15.93
C TYR A 208 -16.20 5.23 -14.82
N PRO A 209 -15.83 6.47 -15.18
CA PRO A 209 -15.52 7.49 -14.19
C PRO A 209 -16.70 7.80 -13.27
N ILE A 210 -16.41 7.96 -11.98
CA ILE A 210 -17.38 8.26 -10.93
C ILE A 210 -17.32 9.75 -10.62
N TYR A 211 -18.43 10.47 -10.78
CA TYR A 211 -18.49 11.88 -10.37
C TYR A 211 -18.41 11.99 -8.85
N THR A 212 -17.37 12.67 -8.37
CA THR A 212 -17.18 12.91 -6.93
C THR A 212 -18.38 13.61 -6.32
N CYS A 213 -19.02 14.53 -7.06
CA CYS A 213 -20.21 15.27 -6.58
C CYS A 213 -21.44 14.40 -6.33
N LEU A 214 -21.46 13.15 -6.81
CA LEU A 214 -22.52 12.17 -6.51
C LEU A 214 -22.24 11.39 -5.23
N LEU A 215 -21.03 11.49 -4.66
CA LEU A 215 -20.66 10.81 -3.44
C LEU A 215 -21.17 11.59 -2.20
N PRO A 216 -21.49 10.88 -1.11
CA PRO A 216 -21.73 11.50 0.19
C PRO A 216 -20.60 12.46 0.58
N LYS A 217 -20.93 13.51 1.35
CA LYS A 217 -19.95 14.52 1.77
C LYS A 217 -18.77 13.89 2.54
N GLU A 218 -19.07 13.00 3.48
CA GLU A 218 -18.06 12.26 4.26
C GLU A 218 -17.09 11.45 3.40
N ALA A 219 -17.55 10.84 2.30
CA ALA A 219 -16.70 10.10 1.37
C ALA A 219 -15.79 11.03 0.56
N ARG A 220 -16.27 12.22 0.19
CA ARG A 220 -15.46 13.25 -0.49
C ARG A 220 -14.41 13.86 0.41
N ASP A 221 -14.77 14.12 1.67
CA ASP A 221 -13.90 14.77 2.65
C ASP A 221 -12.65 13.92 2.98
N VAL A 222 -12.69 12.62 2.70
CA VAL A 222 -11.58 11.68 2.93
C VAL A 222 -10.83 11.25 1.66
N ILE A 223 -11.11 11.85 0.51
CA ILE A 223 -10.33 11.62 -0.71
C ILE A 223 -8.98 12.32 -0.57
N GLY A 224 -7.90 11.55 -0.49
CA GLY A 224 -6.52 12.06 -0.39
C GLY A 224 -5.60 11.12 0.36
#